data_AF-A0AA51LRR2-F1
#
_entry.id   AF-A0AA51LRR2-F1
#
_cell.length_a   1.000
_cell.length_b   1.000
_cell.length_c   1.000
_cell.angle_alpha   90.00
_cell.angle_beta   90.00
_cell.angle_gamma   90.00
#
_symmetry.space_group_name_H-M   'P 1'
#
loop_
_entity.id
_entity.type
_entity.pdbx_description
1 polymer ?
#
loop_
_entity_poly.entity_id
_entity_poly.type
_entity_poly.pdbx_seq_one_letter_code
_entity_poly.pdbx_strand_id
1 'polypeptide(L)'
;MSDAAHVDPDAVVRLGADLNSYTRVGDEVRAAAASAAASVLRHIDAELDRRRLELQRAEDAYAACMRGEDADCSVERRQVNRAQVRLTVAQGCLQRFRVAKEQYDQDSARYRSAVSHVNDQAQRRLAQIATDLGIYQQFALHTSPGGGHTVAFGGGGRHTSSGASTGGGWSVGTGGPGQSTGDIVYRPPGIPDGYSLVPLALIDDSDSRVGGPEDFKMDCSPEDLEWGFTALQQVVLPALARGKSLDYFRDRDTRDGLMGNRSYSDTYTGFFGASEAPRFTRQVNGTFRIANGFHRVWVARRLGLDSVPGQVVD
;
A
#
# COMPACT_ATOMS: atom_id res chain seq x y z
N MET A 1 -35.29 18.26 -35.10
CA MET A 1 -34.05 19.04 -35.12
C MET A 1 -33.04 18.25 -34.34
N SER A 2 -32.21 17.48 -35.04
CA SER A 2 -31.19 16.63 -34.46
C SER A 2 -30.00 17.53 -34.13
N ASP A 3 -29.79 17.77 -32.84
CA ASP A 3 -28.63 18.48 -32.33
C ASP A 3 -27.43 17.53 -32.50
N ALA A 4 -26.81 17.58 -33.67
CA ALA A 4 -25.67 16.73 -33.98
C ALA A 4 -24.51 17.18 -33.10
N ALA A 5 -24.14 16.34 -32.12
CA ALA A 5 -23.04 16.60 -31.21
C ALA A 5 -21.77 16.94 -32.01
N HIS A 6 -21.38 18.22 -32.00
CA HIS A 6 -20.19 18.70 -32.66
C HIS A 6 -18.98 18.31 -31.81
N VAL A 7 -18.20 17.34 -32.26
CA VAL A 7 -16.97 16.94 -31.59
C VAL A 7 -15.88 17.93 -32.00
N ASP A 8 -15.43 18.73 -31.03
CA ASP A 8 -14.34 19.71 -31.19
C ASP A 8 -12.99 18.99 -31.41
N PRO A 9 -12.31 19.18 -32.55
CA PRO A 9 -10.98 18.61 -32.81
C PRO A 9 -9.94 19.00 -31.75
N ASP A 10 -10.05 20.19 -31.16
CA ASP A 10 -9.14 20.64 -30.10
C ASP A 10 -9.35 19.84 -28.82
N ALA A 11 -10.53 19.26 -28.60
CA ALA A 11 -10.76 18.34 -27.47
C ALA A 11 -9.96 17.04 -27.61
N VAL A 12 -9.81 16.51 -28.83
CA VAL A 12 -9.02 15.28 -29.09
C VAL A 12 -7.53 15.53 -28.85
N VAL A 13 -7.01 16.67 -29.31
CA VAL A 13 -5.61 17.08 -29.09
C VAL A 13 -5.33 17.30 -27.60
N ARG A 14 -6.23 18.00 -26.89
CA ARG A 14 -6.11 18.20 -25.43
C ARG A 14 -6.10 16.89 -24.67
N LEU A 15 -7.01 15.97 -24.98
CA LEU A 15 -7.05 14.65 -24.34
C LEU A 15 -5.76 13.84 -24.58
N GLY A 16 -5.19 13.92 -25.78
CA GLY A 16 -3.90 13.30 -26.08
C GLY A 16 -2.74 13.90 -25.26
N ALA A 17 -2.74 15.22 -25.06
CA ALA A 17 -1.76 15.90 -24.21
C ALA A 17 -1.93 15.54 -22.72
N ASP A 18 -3.16 15.47 -22.23
CA ASP A 18 -3.48 15.11 -20.84
C ASP A 18 -3.03 13.68 -20.53
N LEU A 19 -3.30 12.72 -21.42
CA LEU A 19 -2.83 11.34 -21.28
C LEU A 19 -1.31 11.25 -21.14
N ASN A 20 -0.57 11.98 -22.00
CA ASN A 20 0.89 12.04 -21.90
C ASN A 20 1.34 12.71 -20.60
N SER A 21 0.63 13.74 -20.13
CA SER A 21 0.92 14.39 -18.85
C SER A 21 0.80 13.40 -17.67
N TYR A 22 -0.23 12.57 -17.64
CA TYR A 22 -0.38 11.54 -16.60
C TYR A 22 0.75 10.51 -16.61
N THR A 23 1.22 10.09 -17.79
CA THR A 23 2.37 9.17 -17.87
C THR A 23 3.63 9.80 -17.28
N ARG A 24 3.89 11.08 -17.55
CA ARG A 24 5.02 11.82 -16.99
C ARG A 24 4.94 11.95 -15.47
N VAL A 25 3.76 12.30 -14.92
CA VAL A 25 3.56 12.36 -13.46
C VAL A 25 3.83 11.00 -12.82
N GLY A 26 3.37 9.91 -13.44
CA GLY A 26 3.68 8.55 -12.98
C GLY A 26 5.18 8.26 -12.97
N ASP A 27 5.90 8.69 -14.01
CA ASP A 27 7.35 8.53 -14.10
C ASP A 27 8.10 9.33 -13.02
N GLU A 28 7.66 10.55 -12.72
CA GLU A 28 8.21 11.40 -11.66
C GLU A 28 8.02 10.78 -10.27
N VAL A 29 6.83 10.26 -9.96
CA VAL A 29 6.55 9.58 -8.68
C VAL A 29 7.45 8.35 -8.50
N ARG A 30 7.68 7.57 -9.56
CA ARG A 30 8.59 6.42 -9.51
C ARG A 30 10.05 6.85 -9.30
N ALA A 31 10.49 7.92 -9.96
CA ALA A 31 11.83 8.46 -9.77
C ALA A 31 12.04 8.93 -8.32
N ALA A 32 11.04 9.58 -7.73
CA ALA A 32 11.05 9.97 -6.32
C ALA A 32 11.12 8.74 -5.39
N ALA A 33 10.32 7.71 -5.64
CA ALA A 33 10.35 6.46 -4.88
C ALA A 33 11.71 5.75 -4.97
N ALA A 34 12.32 5.70 -6.16
CA ALA A 34 13.65 5.13 -6.35
C ALA A 34 14.73 5.90 -5.59
N SER A 35 14.65 7.24 -5.58
CA SER A 35 15.54 8.10 -4.80
C SER A 35 15.39 7.88 -3.29
N ALA A 36 14.14 7.78 -2.80
CA ALA A 36 13.84 7.48 -1.41
C ALA A 36 14.40 6.09 -1.01
N ALA A 37 14.20 5.07 -1.84
CA ALA A 37 14.74 3.73 -1.59
C ALA A 37 16.28 3.72 -1.53
N ALA A 38 16.94 4.46 -2.44
CA ALA A 38 18.39 4.61 -2.41
C ALA A 38 18.87 5.33 -1.14
N SER A 39 18.09 6.31 -0.65
CA SER A 39 18.38 6.99 0.62
C SER A 39 18.30 6.04 1.82
N VAL A 40 17.26 5.21 1.89
CA VAL A 40 17.11 4.20 2.95
C VAL A 40 18.25 3.19 2.91
N LEU A 41 18.66 2.71 1.73
CA LEU A 41 19.81 1.80 1.60
C LEU A 41 21.10 2.43 2.14
N ARG A 42 21.40 3.68 1.78
CA ARG A 42 22.57 4.39 2.32
C ARG A 42 22.53 4.49 3.85
N HIS A 43 21.35 4.71 4.43
CA HIS A 43 21.20 4.77 5.88
C HIS A 43 21.43 3.40 6.54
N ILE A 44 20.88 2.33 5.95
CA ILE A 44 21.08 0.96 6.43
C ILE A 44 22.56 0.56 6.34
N ASP A 45 23.23 0.87 5.23
CA ASP A 45 24.65 0.56 5.03
C ASP A 45 25.53 1.30 6.05
N ALA A 46 25.27 2.60 6.29
CA ALA A 46 25.97 3.37 7.32
C ALA A 46 25.77 2.78 8.73
N GLU A 47 24.57 2.28 9.03
CA GLU A 47 24.28 1.63 10.30
C GLU A 47 24.96 0.27 10.42
N LEU A 48 25.01 -0.52 9.35
CA LEU A 48 25.75 -1.79 9.31
C LEU A 48 27.24 -1.57 9.55
N ASP A 49 27.84 -0.57 8.94
CA ASP A 49 29.25 -0.24 9.15
C ASP A 49 29.52 0.20 10.59
N ARG A 50 28.63 1.01 11.17
CA ARG A 50 28.69 1.36 12.60
C ARG A 50 28.65 0.12 13.49
N ARG A 51 27.72 -0.83 13.23
CA ARG A 51 27.60 -2.06 14.03
C ARG A 51 28.78 -3.01 13.85
N ARG A 52 29.38 -3.08 12.66
CA ARG A 52 30.62 -3.83 12.42
C ARG A 52 31.78 -3.26 13.23
N LEU A 53 31.94 -1.93 13.24
CA LEU A 53 32.94 -1.24 14.06
C LEU A 53 32.72 -1.48 15.57
N GLU A 54 31.46 -1.47 16.03
CA GLU A 54 31.12 -1.80 17.42
C GLU A 54 31.51 -3.24 17.78
N LEU A 55 31.20 -4.20 16.92
CA LEU A 55 31.58 -5.61 17.12
C LEU A 55 33.11 -5.75 17.17
N GLN A 56 33.82 -5.17 16.21
CA GLN A 56 35.28 -5.22 16.18
C GLN A 56 35.91 -4.64 17.45
N ARG A 57 35.42 -3.49 17.94
CA ARG A 57 35.90 -2.90 19.20
C ARG A 57 35.63 -3.80 20.40
N ALA A 58 34.47 -4.48 20.44
CA ALA A 58 34.16 -5.43 21.51
C ALA A 58 35.06 -6.67 21.47
N GLU A 59 35.38 -7.16 20.26
CA GLU A 59 36.32 -8.27 20.06
C GLU A 59 37.74 -7.91 20.48
N ASP A 60 38.21 -6.71 20.10
CA ASP A 60 39.52 -6.19 20.51
C ASP A 60 39.64 -6.06 22.03
N ALA A 61 38.59 -5.56 22.69
CA ALA A 61 38.52 -5.44 24.15
C ALA A 61 38.51 -6.81 24.83
N TYR A 62 37.73 -7.76 24.30
CA TYR A 62 37.73 -9.13 24.80
C TYR A 62 39.10 -9.80 24.64
N ALA A 63 39.75 -9.65 23.49
CA ALA A 63 41.09 -10.15 23.25
C ALA A 63 42.13 -9.51 24.16
N ALA A 64 42.00 -8.22 24.49
CA ALA A 64 42.86 -7.54 25.46
C ALA A 64 42.68 -8.08 26.88
N CYS A 65 41.44 -8.31 27.32
CA CYS A 65 41.14 -8.92 28.60
C CYS A 65 41.76 -10.33 28.72
N MET A 66 41.61 -11.15 27.68
CA MET A 66 42.16 -12.52 27.62
C MET A 66 43.70 -12.59 27.71
N ARG A 67 44.41 -11.48 27.50
CA ARG A 67 45.87 -11.40 27.69
C ARG A 67 46.28 -11.12 29.14
N GLY A 68 45.36 -10.72 30.02
CA GLY A 68 45.64 -10.53 31.44
C GLY A 68 45.61 -11.87 32.18
N GLU A 69 46.61 -12.14 33.03
CA GLU A 69 46.83 -13.47 33.63
C GLU A 69 45.74 -13.93 34.64
N ASP A 70 44.80 -13.09 35.07
CA ASP A 70 43.73 -13.46 36.03
C ASP A 70 42.40 -12.68 35.82
N ALA A 71 42.10 -12.23 34.61
CA ALA A 71 40.92 -11.39 34.36
C ALA A 71 39.64 -12.21 34.12
N ASP A 72 38.56 -11.94 34.88
CA ASP A 72 37.21 -12.40 34.55
C ASP A 72 36.67 -11.62 33.33
N CYS A 73 36.87 -12.18 32.14
CA CYS A 73 36.42 -11.58 30.87
C CYS A 73 34.94 -11.83 30.54
N SER A 74 34.11 -12.15 31.53
CA SER A 74 32.67 -12.40 31.31
C SER A 74 31.91 -11.17 30.83
N VAL A 75 32.34 -9.96 31.20
CA VAL A 75 31.72 -8.69 30.78
C VAL A 75 31.98 -8.44 29.30
N GLU A 76 33.23 -8.51 28.86
CA GLU A 76 33.65 -8.28 27.48
C GLU A 76 33.02 -9.33 26.55
N ARG A 77 32.97 -10.60 26.98
CA ARG A 77 32.28 -11.67 26.23
C ARG A 77 30.79 -11.36 26.04
N ARG A 78 30.10 -10.83 27.07
CA ARG A 78 28.70 -10.39 26.93
C ARG A 78 28.57 -9.22 25.95
N GLN A 79 29.54 -8.30 25.91
CA GLN A 79 29.52 -7.19 24.95
C GLN A 79 29.70 -7.67 23.51
N VAL A 80 30.63 -8.61 23.25
CA VAL A 80 30.77 -9.24 21.93
C VAL A 80 29.45 -9.88 21.50
N ASN A 81 28.84 -10.69 22.36
CA ASN A 81 27.55 -11.33 22.05
C ASN A 81 26.45 -10.30 21.75
N ARG A 82 26.36 -9.21 22.52
CA ARG A 82 25.38 -8.13 22.28
C ARG A 82 25.63 -7.42 20.95
N ALA A 83 26.88 -7.10 20.63
CA ALA A 83 27.25 -6.46 19.36
C ALA A 83 26.93 -7.38 18.17
N GLN A 84 27.23 -8.68 18.29
CA GLN A 84 26.92 -9.67 17.27
C GLN A 84 25.42 -9.78 17.01
N VAL A 85 24.59 -9.86 18.07
CA VAL A 85 23.12 -9.90 17.93
C VAL A 85 22.60 -8.65 17.22
N ARG A 86 23.09 -7.45 17.59
CA ARG A 86 22.69 -6.19 16.94
C ARG A 86 23.07 -6.16 15.45
N LEU A 87 24.27 -6.64 15.10
CA LEU A 87 24.70 -6.74 13.71
C LEU A 87 23.80 -7.70 12.91
N THR A 88 23.49 -8.87 13.46
CA THR A 88 22.59 -9.84 12.82
C THR A 88 21.19 -9.27 12.60
N VAL A 89 20.65 -8.53 13.57
CA VAL A 89 19.35 -7.85 13.42
C VAL A 89 19.40 -6.81 12.28
N ALA A 90 20.45 -5.99 12.23
CA ALA A 90 20.62 -4.99 11.17
C ALA A 90 20.73 -5.65 9.78
N GLN A 91 21.45 -6.78 9.67
CA GLN A 91 21.52 -7.57 8.44
C GLN A 91 20.15 -8.12 8.03
N GLY A 92 19.36 -8.60 8.99
CA GLY A 92 17.98 -9.02 8.76
C GLY A 92 17.08 -7.89 8.25
N CYS A 93 17.26 -6.67 8.76
CA CYS A 93 16.56 -5.48 8.25
C CYS A 93 16.94 -5.16 6.80
N LEU A 94 18.23 -5.20 6.45
CA LEU A 94 18.69 -5.02 5.06
C LEU A 94 18.05 -6.05 4.13
N GLN A 95 18.02 -7.33 4.52
CA GLN A 95 17.45 -8.38 3.69
C GLN A 95 15.95 -8.18 3.46
N ARG A 96 15.18 -7.84 4.52
CA ARG A 96 13.75 -7.53 4.39
C ARG A 96 13.50 -6.34 3.49
N PHE A 97 14.30 -5.29 3.62
CA PHE A 97 14.20 -4.11 2.76
C PHE A 97 14.48 -4.47 1.29
N ARG A 98 15.51 -5.28 1.01
CA ARG A 98 15.83 -5.72 -0.36
C ARG A 98 14.69 -6.50 -1.01
N VAL A 99 14.10 -7.45 -0.28
CA VAL A 99 12.93 -8.22 -0.76
C VAL A 99 11.75 -7.29 -1.06
N ALA A 100 11.43 -6.37 -0.13
CA ALA A 100 10.36 -5.40 -0.33
C ALA A 100 10.61 -4.48 -1.54
N LYS A 101 11.86 -4.02 -1.70
CA LYS A 101 12.26 -3.18 -2.83
C LYS A 101 12.14 -3.94 -4.16
N GLU A 102 12.61 -5.19 -4.22
CA GLU A 102 12.51 -6.01 -5.43
C GLU A 102 11.05 -6.23 -5.84
N GLN A 103 10.18 -6.53 -4.87
CA GLN A 103 8.74 -6.67 -5.12
C GLN A 103 8.14 -5.36 -5.64
N TYR A 104 8.46 -4.23 -5.02
CA TYR A 104 8.04 -2.91 -5.51
C TYR A 104 8.52 -2.65 -6.95
N ASP A 105 9.78 -2.94 -7.26
CA ASP A 105 10.34 -2.73 -8.60
C ASP A 105 9.61 -3.57 -9.66
N GLN A 106 9.29 -4.83 -9.33
CA GLN A 106 8.52 -5.73 -10.20
C GLN A 106 7.10 -5.22 -10.45
N ASP A 107 6.38 -4.83 -9.39
CA ASP A 107 5.00 -4.33 -9.50
C ASP A 107 4.96 -2.98 -10.23
N SER A 108 5.93 -2.11 -9.97
CA SER A 108 6.10 -0.84 -10.65
C SER A 108 6.38 -1.01 -12.16
N ALA A 109 7.20 -2.00 -12.55
CA ALA A 109 7.45 -2.33 -13.94
C ALA A 109 6.20 -2.89 -14.66
N ARG A 110 5.42 -3.73 -13.98
CA ARG A 110 4.13 -4.23 -14.50
C ARG A 110 3.13 -3.10 -14.71
N TYR A 111 2.97 -2.24 -13.69
CA TYR A 111 2.10 -1.07 -13.78
C TYR A 111 2.50 -0.15 -14.94
N ARG A 112 3.80 0.15 -15.09
CA ARG A 112 4.30 0.95 -16.22
C ARG A 112 3.94 0.34 -17.57
N SER A 113 4.13 -0.97 -17.71
CA SER A 113 3.81 -1.68 -18.96
C SER A 113 2.31 -1.59 -19.27
N ALA A 114 1.45 -1.75 -18.26
CA ALA A 114 0.01 -1.61 -18.41
C ALA A 114 -0.41 -0.18 -18.78
N VAL A 115 0.14 0.83 -18.12
CA VAL A 115 -0.14 2.25 -18.42
C VAL A 115 0.32 2.62 -19.84
N SER A 116 1.53 2.20 -20.24
CA SER A 116 2.02 2.41 -21.61
C SER A 116 1.10 1.76 -22.63
N HIS A 117 0.67 0.52 -22.38
CA HIS A 117 -0.21 -0.20 -23.28
C HIS A 117 -1.56 0.52 -23.46
N VAL A 118 -2.17 0.98 -22.36
CA VAL A 118 -3.42 1.74 -22.40
C VAL A 118 -3.23 3.09 -23.09
N ASN A 119 -2.13 3.79 -22.82
CA ASN A 119 -1.81 5.06 -23.48
C ASN A 119 -1.65 4.87 -25.00
N ASP A 120 -0.91 3.84 -25.43
CA ASP A 120 -0.74 3.53 -26.85
C ASP A 120 -2.06 3.18 -27.53
N GLN A 121 -2.93 2.43 -26.86
CA GLN A 121 -4.27 2.13 -27.36
C GLN A 121 -5.13 3.41 -27.47
N ALA A 122 -5.08 4.28 -26.47
CA ALA A 122 -5.83 5.53 -26.45
C ALA A 122 -5.34 6.47 -27.57
N GLN A 123 -4.03 6.65 -27.72
CA GLN A 123 -3.42 7.46 -28.79
C GLN A 123 -3.83 6.95 -30.18
N ARG A 124 -3.80 5.62 -30.42
CA ARG A 124 -4.28 5.04 -31.68
C ARG A 124 -5.76 5.35 -31.95
N ARG A 125 -6.62 5.26 -30.92
CA ARG A 125 -8.05 5.58 -31.07
C ARG A 125 -8.29 7.07 -31.32
N LEU A 126 -7.56 7.95 -30.62
CA LEU A 126 -7.65 9.39 -30.84
C LEU A 126 -7.20 9.77 -32.26
N ALA A 127 -6.13 9.15 -32.78
CA ALA A 127 -5.68 9.35 -34.15
C ALA A 127 -6.73 8.87 -35.19
N GLN A 128 -7.40 7.74 -34.94
CA GLN A 128 -8.51 7.28 -35.78
C GLN A 128 -9.68 8.28 -35.77
N ILE A 129 -10.12 8.72 -34.59
CA ILE A 129 -11.21 9.71 -34.44
C ILE A 129 -10.86 11.02 -35.16
N ALA A 130 -9.62 11.51 -35.01
CA ALA A 130 -9.17 12.71 -35.69
C ALA A 130 -9.18 12.56 -37.22
N THR A 131 -8.78 11.39 -37.73
CA THR A 131 -8.83 11.07 -39.16
C THR A 131 -10.26 11.05 -39.68
N ASP A 132 -11.17 10.37 -38.96
CA ASP A 132 -12.58 10.29 -39.32
C ASP A 132 -13.24 11.68 -39.33
N LEU A 133 -12.99 12.51 -38.31
CA LEU A 133 -13.48 13.89 -38.24
C LEU A 133 -12.99 14.75 -39.41
N GLY A 134 -11.72 14.61 -39.79
CA GLY A 134 -11.16 15.30 -40.95
C GLY A 134 -11.87 14.94 -42.25
N ILE A 135 -12.19 13.65 -42.45
CA ILE A 135 -12.96 13.16 -43.60
C ILE A 135 -14.39 13.76 -43.58
N TYR A 136 -15.08 13.72 -42.43
CA TYR A 136 -16.44 14.28 -42.30
C TYR A 136 -16.49 15.79 -42.58
N GLN A 137 -15.51 16.56 -42.08
CA GLN A 137 -15.44 18.01 -42.33
C GLN A 137 -15.20 18.33 -43.81
N GLN A 138 -14.36 17.56 -44.50
CA GLN A 138 -14.17 17.71 -45.95
C GLN A 138 -15.46 17.45 -46.73
N PHE A 139 -16.19 16.38 -46.42
CA PHE A 139 -17.48 16.09 -47.08
C PHE A 139 -18.56 17.15 -46.80
N ALA A 140 -18.61 17.69 -45.58
CA ALA A 140 -19.54 18.76 -45.22
C ALA A 140 -19.28 20.06 -46.00
N LEU A 141 -18.02 20.41 -46.26
CA LEU A 141 -17.66 21.60 -47.04
C LEU A 141 -18.03 21.46 -48.53
N HIS A 142 -18.04 20.23 -49.07
CA HIS A 142 -18.44 19.95 -50.45
C HIS A 142 -19.96 19.82 -50.66
N THR A 143 -20.77 19.85 -49.61
CA THR A 143 -22.24 19.70 -49.69
C THR A 143 -23.00 21.00 -49.44
N SER A 144 -22.37 22.15 -49.70
CA SER A 144 -23.07 23.46 -49.65
C SER A 144 -24.10 23.60 -50.79
N PRO A 145 -25.37 23.96 -50.49
CA PRO A 145 -26.47 23.98 -51.46
C PRO A 145 -26.40 25.24 -52.34
N GLY A 146 -25.72 25.14 -53.47
CA GLY A 146 -25.59 26.26 -54.39
C GLY A 146 -24.94 25.89 -55.72
N GLY A 147 -25.43 24.86 -56.39
CA GLY A 147 -24.97 24.53 -57.74
C GLY A 147 -25.42 23.14 -58.15
N GLY A 148 -26.47 23.07 -58.97
CA GLY A 148 -27.02 21.82 -59.45
C GLY A 148 -25.99 21.03 -60.26
N HIS A 149 -25.55 19.91 -59.70
CA HIS A 149 -24.98 18.81 -60.47
C HIS A 149 -25.50 17.49 -59.89
N THR A 150 -26.37 16.87 -60.67
CA THR A 150 -26.78 15.47 -60.55
C THR A 150 -25.56 14.58 -60.72
N VAL A 151 -25.02 14.04 -59.63
CA VAL A 151 -24.16 12.85 -59.69
C VAL A 151 -25.00 11.65 -59.31
N ALA A 152 -25.42 10.92 -60.35
CA ALA A 152 -25.91 9.56 -60.23
C ALA A 152 -24.74 8.66 -59.77
N PHE A 153 -24.84 8.10 -58.58
CA PHE A 153 -24.05 6.94 -58.19
C PHE A 153 -25.00 5.76 -57.98
N GLY A 154 -24.95 4.86 -58.96
CA GLY A 154 -25.65 3.59 -58.97
C GLY A 154 -25.04 2.61 -57.97
N GLY A 155 -25.90 1.67 -57.55
CA GLY A 155 -25.61 0.70 -56.51
C GLY A 155 -24.49 -0.30 -56.84
N GLY A 156 -24.06 -1.00 -55.79
CA GLY A 156 -23.38 -2.28 -55.92
C GLY A 156 -22.20 -2.45 -54.98
N GLY A 157 -22.45 -2.80 -53.72
CA GLY A 157 -21.38 -3.15 -52.78
C GLY A 157 -21.89 -4.06 -51.67
N ARG A 158 -21.86 -5.35 -51.93
CA ARG A 158 -22.34 -6.44 -51.07
C ARG A 158 -21.70 -6.42 -49.68
N HIS A 159 -22.55 -6.60 -48.69
CA HIS A 159 -22.20 -7.07 -47.36
C HIS A 159 -21.64 -8.50 -47.45
N THR A 160 -20.39 -8.69 -47.01
CA THR A 160 -19.85 -10.02 -46.67
C THR A 160 -19.73 -10.13 -45.16
N SER A 161 -20.59 -10.96 -44.60
CA SER A 161 -20.55 -11.47 -43.24
C SER A 161 -19.35 -12.40 -43.04
N SER A 162 -18.61 -12.25 -41.94
CA SER A 162 -17.99 -13.36 -41.20
C SER A 162 -17.21 -12.85 -39.99
N GLY A 163 -17.53 -13.36 -38.80
CA GLY A 163 -16.67 -13.19 -37.62
C GLY A 163 -17.43 -13.27 -36.30
N ALA A 164 -17.82 -14.48 -35.91
CA ALA A 164 -18.42 -14.77 -34.62
C ALA A 164 -17.46 -14.50 -33.46
N SER A 165 -17.98 -13.97 -32.35
CA SER A 165 -17.42 -14.21 -31.02
C SER A 165 -18.48 -13.98 -29.95
N THR A 166 -19.11 -15.08 -29.58
CA THR A 166 -19.40 -15.54 -28.21
C THR A 166 -19.59 -14.46 -27.15
N GLY A 167 -20.85 -14.27 -26.75
CA GLY A 167 -21.20 -13.66 -25.47
C GLY A 167 -20.68 -14.52 -24.31
N GLY A 168 -19.72 -13.97 -23.58
CA GLY A 168 -19.31 -14.43 -22.27
C GLY A 168 -19.25 -13.20 -21.37
N GLY A 169 -20.35 -12.94 -20.65
CA GLY A 169 -20.43 -11.85 -19.70
C GLY A 169 -19.45 -12.07 -18.55
N TRP A 170 -18.54 -11.11 -18.38
CA TRP A 170 -17.80 -10.89 -17.14
C TRP A 170 -18.03 -9.44 -16.74
N SER A 171 -19.03 -9.24 -15.90
CA SER A 171 -19.18 -8.03 -15.11
C SER A 171 -18.07 -8.03 -14.05
N VAL A 172 -16.99 -7.29 -14.30
CA VAL A 172 -16.11 -6.79 -13.25
C VAL A 172 -16.26 -5.28 -13.26
N GLY A 173 -17.23 -4.81 -12.50
CA GLY A 173 -17.33 -3.41 -12.13
C GLY A 173 -16.12 -3.04 -11.29
N THR A 174 -15.16 -2.36 -11.90
CA THR A 174 -14.24 -1.49 -11.19
C THR A 174 -14.75 -0.08 -11.39
N GLY A 175 -15.83 0.22 -10.66
CA GLY A 175 -16.21 1.60 -10.39
C GLY A 175 -15.07 2.23 -9.62
N GLY A 176 -14.33 3.13 -10.26
CA GLY A 176 -13.50 4.07 -9.52
C GLY A 176 -14.43 4.97 -8.70
N PRO A 177 -14.27 5.08 -7.38
CA PRO A 177 -14.95 6.13 -6.66
C PRO A 177 -14.10 7.40 -6.80
N GLY A 178 -14.70 8.42 -7.41
CA GLY A 178 -14.39 9.78 -7.01
C GLY A 178 -14.61 9.87 -5.50
N GLN A 179 -13.53 10.12 -4.76
CA GLN A 179 -13.61 10.33 -3.32
C GLN A 179 -14.25 11.68 -3.06
N SER A 180 -15.54 11.63 -2.79
CA SER A 180 -16.21 12.55 -1.89
C SER A 180 -15.46 12.61 -0.56
N THR A 181 -15.06 13.81 -0.16
CA THR A 181 -14.46 14.17 1.14
C THR A 181 -15.44 13.95 2.30
N GLY A 182 -15.72 12.69 2.63
CA GLY A 182 -16.71 12.35 3.65
C GLY A 182 -16.73 10.87 4.01
N ASP A 183 -15.57 10.29 4.33
CA ASP A 183 -15.33 9.42 5.51
C ASP A 183 -13.87 8.93 5.40
N ILE A 184 -12.98 9.42 6.27
CA ILE A 184 -11.52 9.16 6.17
C ILE A 184 -11.15 7.76 6.72
N VAL A 185 -12.15 6.99 7.12
CA VAL A 185 -11.99 5.70 7.80
C VAL A 185 -12.14 4.57 6.77
N TYR A 186 -11.08 3.81 6.56
CA TYR A 186 -11.06 2.71 5.59
C TYR A 186 -11.47 1.39 6.27
N ARG A 187 -12.43 0.67 5.69
CA ARG A 187 -12.85 -0.64 6.16
C ARG A 187 -12.43 -1.75 5.17
N PRO A 188 -11.31 -2.45 5.43
CA PRO A 188 -10.90 -3.61 4.66
C PRO A 188 -11.99 -4.71 4.62
N PRO A 189 -12.03 -5.52 3.53
CA PRO A 189 -12.91 -6.66 3.44
C PRO A 189 -12.75 -7.63 4.63
N GLY A 190 -13.87 -8.11 5.17
CA GLY A 190 -13.91 -9.15 6.20
C GLY A 190 -13.62 -8.70 7.64
N ILE A 191 -13.33 -7.42 7.87
CA ILE A 191 -13.25 -6.88 9.24
C ILE A 191 -14.67 -6.83 9.85
N PRO A 192 -14.85 -7.18 11.15
CA PRO A 192 -16.16 -7.17 11.80
C PRO A 192 -16.88 -5.81 11.75
N ASP A 193 -18.21 -5.82 11.86
CA ASP A 193 -19.01 -4.59 11.88
C ASP A 193 -18.64 -3.67 13.05
N GLY A 194 -18.62 -2.36 12.79
CA GLY A 194 -18.20 -1.34 13.76
C GLY A 194 -16.68 -1.15 13.87
N TYR A 195 -15.87 -1.98 13.19
CA TYR A 195 -14.42 -1.84 13.17
C TYR A 195 -13.92 -1.27 11.85
N SER A 196 -12.83 -0.51 11.91
CA SER A 196 -12.17 0.05 10.73
C SER A 196 -10.70 0.36 11.01
N LEU A 197 -9.94 0.65 9.95
CA LEU A 197 -8.58 1.18 10.05
C LEU A 197 -8.65 2.69 10.23
N VAL A 198 -8.27 3.15 11.42
CA VAL A 198 -8.24 4.57 11.78
C VAL A 198 -6.85 5.13 11.50
N PRO A 199 -6.70 6.19 10.70
CA PRO A 199 -5.40 6.80 10.42
C PRO A 199 -4.76 7.35 11.69
N LEU A 200 -3.50 7.00 11.93
CA LEU A 200 -2.75 7.44 13.11
C LEU A 200 -2.53 8.95 13.12
N ALA A 201 -2.51 9.60 11.95
CA ALA A 201 -2.42 11.05 11.82
C ALA A 201 -3.68 11.78 12.35
N LEU A 202 -4.82 11.10 12.47
CA LEU A 202 -6.08 11.68 12.94
C LEU A 202 -6.41 11.31 14.39
N ILE A 203 -5.58 10.49 15.03
CA ILE A 203 -5.76 10.11 16.44
C ILE A 203 -5.08 11.16 17.31
N ASP A 204 -5.86 11.78 18.19
CA ASP A 204 -5.39 12.61 19.29
C ASP A 204 -5.04 11.71 20.47
N ASP A 205 -3.74 11.68 20.80
CA ASP A 205 -3.14 10.94 21.91
C ASP A 205 -2.51 11.88 22.95
N SER A 206 -2.92 13.15 22.98
CA SER A 206 -2.44 14.14 23.95
C SER A 206 -2.75 13.77 25.41
N ASP A 207 -3.74 12.90 25.64
CA ASP A 207 -4.12 12.34 26.94
C ASP A 207 -3.49 10.96 27.23
N SER A 208 -2.56 10.49 26.38
CA SER A 208 -1.91 9.20 26.54
C SER A 208 -1.17 9.08 27.86
N ARG A 209 -1.44 7.99 28.58
CA ARG A 209 -0.72 7.59 29.79
C ARG A 209 0.49 6.70 29.49
N VAL A 210 0.71 6.38 28.22
CA VAL A 210 1.81 5.53 27.75
C VAL A 210 2.84 6.45 27.10
N GLY A 211 3.90 6.74 27.85
CA GLY A 211 5.07 7.50 27.40
C GLY A 211 6.19 6.58 26.92
N GLY A 212 6.31 5.37 27.48
CA GLY A 212 7.40 4.47 27.17
C GLY A 212 7.15 2.98 27.48
N PRO A 213 8.14 2.12 27.19
CA PRO A 213 8.11 0.69 27.53
C PRO A 213 7.83 0.39 29.00
N GLU A 214 8.18 1.28 29.91
CA GLU A 214 7.97 1.17 31.36
C GLU A 214 6.49 1.21 31.77
N ASP A 215 5.61 1.76 30.92
CA ASP A 215 4.17 1.85 31.19
C ASP A 215 3.41 0.56 30.81
N PHE A 216 4.13 -0.43 30.28
CA PHE A 216 3.58 -1.74 29.93
C PHE A 216 3.49 -2.62 31.17
N LYS A 217 2.37 -3.31 31.30
CA LYS A 217 2.15 -4.26 32.40
C LYS A 217 2.88 -5.57 32.13
N MET A 218 3.11 -6.34 33.19
CA MET A 218 3.86 -7.61 33.14
C MET A 218 3.25 -8.66 32.18
N ASP A 219 1.96 -8.51 31.87
CA ASP A 219 1.20 -9.39 31.01
C ASP A 219 1.27 -9.03 29.52
N CYS A 220 1.86 -7.91 29.11
CA CYS A 220 1.99 -7.55 27.70
C CYS A 220 3.21 -6.63 27.48
N SER A 221 4.23 -7.11 26.77
CA SER A 221 5.42 -6.31 26.44
C SER A 221 5.25 -5.54 25.12
N PRO A 222 6.00 -4.45 24.89
CA PRO A 222 6.06 -3.80 23.58
C PRO A 222 6.40 -4.78 22.46
N GLU A 223 7.34 -5.71 22.69
CA GLU A 223 7.76 -6.72 21.73
C GLU A 223 6.61 -7.69 21.36
N ASP A 224 5.71 -7.99 22.31
CA ASP A 224 4.54 -8.82 22.03
C ASP A 224 3.52 -8.08 21.17
N LEU A 225 3.30 -6.78 21.40
CA LEU A 225 2.46 -5.97 20.52
C LEU A 225 3.09 -5.77 19.14
N GLU A 226 4.41 -5.60 19.04
CA GLU A 226 5.12 -5.54 17.75
C GLU A 226 4.94 -6.84 16.95
N TRP A 227 5.06 -7.99 17.64
CA TRP A 227 4.72 -9.28 17.05
C TRP A 227 3.24 -9.33 16.62
N GLY A 228 2.33 -8.88 17.47
CA GLY A 228 0.89 -8.83 17.20
C GLY A 228 0.54 -7.99 15.97
N PHE A 229 1.18 -6.82 15.79
CA PHE A 229 1.01 -6.00 14.58
C PHE A 229 1.53 -6.69 13.32
N THR A 230 2.66 -7.39 13.44
CA THR A 230 3.21 -8.17 12.32
C THR A 230 2.26 -9.31 11.94
N ALA A 231 1.78 -10.07 12.92
CA ALA A 231 0.82 -11.16 12.75
C ALA A 231 -0.52 -10.67 12.19
N LEU A 232 -0.98 -9.51 12.67
CA LEU A 232 -2.19 -8.85 12.20
C LEU A 232 -2.13 -8.58 10.70
N GLN A 233 -1.05 -7.94 10.22
CA GLN A 233 -0.88 -7.57 8.81
C GLN A 233 -0.63 -8.78 7.90
N GLN A 234 0.22 -9.72 8.34
CA GLN A 234 0.66 -10.82 7.49
C GLN A 234 -0.31 -12.02 7.48
N VAL A 235 -1.09 -12.19 8.56
CA VAL A 235 -1.91 -13.39 8.76
C VAL A 235 -3.38 -13.05 8.99
N VAL A 236 -3.70 -12.23 9.99
CA VAL A 236 -5.09 -12.04 10.43
C VAL A 236 -5.90 -11.29 9.38
N LEU A 237 -5.46 -10.11 8.93
CA LEU A 237 -6.18 -9.31 7.93
C LEU A 237 -6.36 -10.06 6.59
N PRO A 238 -5.34 -10.72 6.00
CA PRO A 238 -5.54 -11.52 4.79
C PRO A 238 -6.47 -12.72 4.97
N ALA A 239 -6.53 -13.30 6.17
CA ALA A 239 -7.47 -14.39 6.47
C ALA A 239 -8.91 -13.86 6.63
N LEU A 240 -9.09 -12.72 7.30
CA LEU A 240 -10.39 -12.05 7.41
C LEU A 240 -10.94 -11.66 6.03
N ALA A 241 -10.11 -11.11 5.15
CA ALA A 241 -10.48 -10.79 3.77
C ALA A 241 -10.98 -12.01 2.97
N ARG A 242 -10.62 -13.23 3.40
CA ARG A 242 -11.09 -14.51 2.83
C ARG A 242 -12.24 -15.13 3.63
N GLY A 243 -12.87 -14.39 4.53
CA GLY A 243 -14.00 -14.82 5.35
C GLY A 243 -13.63 -15.79 6.48
N LYS A 244 -12.36 -15.81 6.94
CA LYS A 244 -11.97 -16.66 8.08
C LYS A 244 -12.35 -16.00 9.41
N SER A 245 -12.71 -16.81 10.40
CA SER A 245 -13.19 -16.38 11.72
C SER A 245 -12.17 -16.67 12.83
N LEU A 246 -12.53 -16.36 14.08
CA LEU A 246 -11.73 -16.66 15.27
C LEU A 246 -11.36 -18.16 15.38
N ASP A 247 -12.29 -19.06 15.05
CA ASP A 247 -12.03 -20.51 15.14
C ASP A 247 -10.91 -20.96 14.20
N TYR A 248 -10.84 -20.36 13.00
CA TYR A 248 -9.72 -20.61 12.07
C TYR A 248 -8.37 -20.21 12.69
N PHE A 249 -8.31 -19.13 13.46
CA PHE A 249 -7.08 -18.69 14.10
C PHE A 249 -6.69 -19.62 15.26
N ARG A 250 -7.65 -20.10 16.05
CA ARG A 250 -7.40 -21.10 17.12
C ARG A 250 -6.85 -22.41 16.56
N ASP A 251 -7.44 -22.90 15.46
CA ASP A 251 -6.96 -24.11 14.78
C ASP A 251 -5.56 -23.91 14.20
N ARG A 252 -5.27 -22.70 13.71
CA ARG A 252 -3.94 -22.36 13.19
C ARG A 252 -2.91 -22.25 14.30
N ASP A 253 -3.25 -21.62 15.42
CA ASP A 253 -2.37 -21.53 16.59
C ASP A 253 -1.97 -22.92 17.10
N THR A 254 -2.94 -23.84 17.16
CA THR A 254 -2.69 -25.23 17.54
C THR A 254 -1.73 -25.93 16.57
N ARG A 255 -1.88 -25.69 15.26
CA ARG A 255 -0.99 -26.28 14.23
C ARG A 255 0.42 -25.67 14.25
N ASP A 256 0.51 -24.37 14.49
CA ASP A 256 1.77 -23.62 14.45
C ASP A 256 2.47 -23.60 15.84
N GLY A 257 1.86 -24.21 16.87
CA GLY A 257 2.40 -24.27 18.23
C GLY A 257 2.43 -22.92 18.95
N LEU A 258 1.54 -22.00 18.57
CA LEU A 258 1.46 -20.65 19.11
C LEU A 258 0.51 -20.58 20.30
N MET A 259 0.84 -19.78 21.31
CA MET A 259 0.02 -19.60 22.52
C MET A 259 0.26 -18.24 23.19
N GLY A 260 -0.70 -17.81 24.02
CA GLY A 260 -0.67 -16.53 24.74
C GLY A 260 -0.65 -15.32 23.80
N ASN A 261 0.02 -14.26 24.23
CA ASN A 261 0.12 -12.98 23.50
C ASN A 261 0.74 -13.09 22.10
N ARG A 262 1.44 -14.20 21.82
CA ARG A 262 2.04 -14.49 20.50
C ARG A 262 1.27 -15.55 19.75
N SER A 263 -0.06 -15.43 19.75
CA SER A 263 -0.98 -16.27 18.99
C SER A 263 -1.88 -15.43 18.08
N TYR A 264 -2.33 -16.01 16.97
CA TYR A 264 -3.20 -15.33 16.00
C TYR A 264 -4.59 -15.09 16.58
N SER A 265 -5.12 -16.04 17.36
CA SER A 265 -6.41 -15.90 18.02
C SER A 265 -6.39 -14.77 19.04
N ASP A 266 -5.34 -14.65 19.84
CA ASP A 266 -5.18 -13.55 20.80
C ASP A 266 -4.93 -12.21 20.09
N THR A 267 -4.17 -12.22 18.99
CA THR A 267 -4.05 -11.03 18.11
C THR A 267 -5.41 -10.59 17.58
N TYR A 268 -6.23 -11.53 17.08
CA TYR A 268 -7.56 -11.22 16.59
C TYR A 268 -8.43 -10.61 17.70
N THR A 269 -8.48 -11.21 18.89
CA THR A 269 -9.27 -10.69 20.01
C THR A 269 -8.74 -9.36 20.53
N GLY A 270 -7.42 -9.15 20.52
CA GLY A 270 -6.79 -7.90 20.94
C GLY A 270 -7.10 -6.71 20.02
N PHE A 271 -7.40 -6.94 18.74
CA PHE A 271 -7.73 -5.88 17.78
C PHE A 271 -9.21 -5.80 17.39
N PHE A 272 -9.97 -6.89 17.51
CA PHE A 272 -11.37 -6.99 17.08
C PHE A 272 -12.31 -7.57 18.14
N GLY A 273 -11.81 -7.87 19.33
CA GLY A 273 -12.61 -8.35 20.45
C GLY A 273 -13.30 -7.22 21.20
N ALA A 274 -14.52 -7.49 21.67
CA ALA A 274 -15.36 -6.47 22.30
C ALA A 274 -14.72 -5.81 23.55
N SER A 275 -13.93 -6.52 24.35
CA SER A 275 -13.32 -5.96 25.56
C SER A 275 -11.98 -5.28 25.32
N GLU A 276 -11.19 -5.75 24.36
CA GLU A 276 -9.76 -5.42 24.28
C GLU A 276 -9.36 -4.53 23.12
N ALA A 277 -10.20 -4.48 22.08
CA ALA A 277 -9.88 -3.72 20.89
C ALA A 277 -9.65 -2.24 21.17
N PRO A 278 -8.76 -1.58 20.40
CA PRO A 278 -8.69 -0.13 20.38
C PRO A 278 -10.07 0.47 20.10
N ARG A 279 -10.44 1.49 20.88
CA ARG A 279 -11.73 2.17 20.76
C ARG A 279 -11.48 3.65 20.57
N PHE A 280 -12.19 4.25 19.63
CA PHE A 280 -12.01 5.63 19.23
C PHE A 280 -13.35 6.36 19.25
N THR A 281 -13.41 7.51 19.92
CA THR A 281 -14.57 8.41 19.85
C THR A 281 -14.30 9.50 18.85
N ARG A 282 -15.20 9.67 17.87
CA ARG A 282 -15.08 10.75 16.89
C ARG A 282 -15.32 12.11 17.56
N GLN A 283 -14.45 13.07 17.30
CA GLN A 283 -14.59 14.44 17.78
C GLN A 283 -15.21 15.33 16.70
N VAL A 284 -15.79 16.47 17.12
CA VAL A 284 -16.49 17.43 16.24
C VAL A 284 -15.57 18.02 15.16
N ASN A 285 -14.27 18.14 15.46
CA ASN A 285 -13.23 18.62 14.54
C ASN A 285 -12.72 17.55 13.55
N GLY A 286 -13.26 16.32 13.59
CA GLY A 286 -12.87 15.23 12.69
C GLY A 286 -11.69 14.38 13.15
N THR A 287 -11.09 14.65 14.32
CA THR A 287 -10.08 13.79 14.94
C THR A 287 -10.73 12.69 15.79
N PHE A 288 -9.92 11.75 16.26
CA PHE A 288 -10.35 10.61 17.07
C PHE A 288 -9.66 10.65 18.43
N ARG A 289 -10.44 10.60 19.51
CA ARG A 289 -9.90 10.42 20.86
C ARG A 289 -9.83 8.95 21.22
N ILE A 290 -8.75 8.53 21.86
CA ILE A 290 -8.56 7.15 22.32
C ILE A 290 -9.41 6.89 23.57
N ALA A 291 -10.38 5.99 23.48
CA ALA A 291 -11.16 5.51 24.63
C ALA A 291 -10.55 4.23 25.24
N ASN A 292 -9.88 3.41 24.41
CA ASN A 292 -9.15 2.22 24.81
C ASN A 292 -8.00 1.94 23.84
N GLY A 293 -6.95 1.26 24.31
CA GLY A 293 -5.87 0.76 23.45
C GLY A 293 -4.65 1.67 23.30
N PHE A 294 -4.36 2.53 24.29
CA PHE A 294 -3.19 3.43 24.27
C PHE A 294 -1.87 2.70 23.93
N HIS A 295 -1.59 1.55 24.56
CA HIS A 295 -0.37 0.77 24.26
C HIS A 295 -0.29 0.34 22.79
N ARG A 296 -1.43 -0.05 22.18
CA ARG A 296 -1.49 -0.46 20.76
C ARG A 296 -1.25 0.74 19.84
N VAL A 297 -1.83 1.90 20.14
CA VAL A 297 -1.59 3.13 19.37
C VAL A 297 -0.13 3.56 19.48
N TRP A 298 0.44 3.53 20.69
CA TRP A 298 1.84 3.87 20.93
C TRP A 298 2.80 2.98 20.13
N VAL A 299 2.60 1.66 20.15
CA VAL A 299 3.41 0.72 19.36
C VAL A 299 3.21 0.95 17.87
N ALA A 300 1.98 1.17 17.41
CA ALA A 300 1.70 1.42 16.00
C ALA A 300 2.44 2.66 15.47
N ARG A 301 2.47 3.75 16.26
CA ARG A 301 3.27 4.95 15.92
C ARG A 301 4.77 4.65 15.90
N ARG A 302 5.27 3.93 16.90
CA ARG A 302 6.70 3.56 16.97
C ARG A 302 7.15 2.71 15.77
N LEU A 303 6.25 1.85 15.28
CA LEU A 303 6.48 1.05 14.09
C LEU A 303 6.33 1.83 12.77
N GLY A 304 5.88 3.09 12.82
CA GLY A 304 5.67 3.92 11.63
C GLY A 304 4.50 3.45 10.77
N LEU A 305 3.46 2.86 11.37
CA LEU A 305 2.25 2.47 10.66
C LEU A 305 1.42 3.70 10.27
N ASP A 306 0.63 3.59 9.20
CA ASP A 306 -0.28 4.66 8.76
C ASP A 306 -1.62 4.64 9.49
N SER A 307 -2.08 3.45 9.91
CA SER A 307 -3.38 3.24 10.54
C SER A 307 -3.36 2.09 11.53
N VAL A 308 -4.35 2.08 12.44
CA VAL A 308 -4.55 1.05 13.45
C VAL A 308 -6.01 0.57 13.40
N PRO A 309 -6.28 -0.75 13.46
CA PRO A 309 -7.64 -1.22 13.57
C PRO A 309 -8.23 -0.87 14.94
N GLY A 310 -9.48 -0.44 14.92
CA GLY A 310 -10.25 -0.30 16.15
C GLY A 310 -11.71 -0.04 15.86
N GLN A 311 -12.47 -0.03 16.94
CA GLN A 311 -13.89 0.29 16.91
C GLN A 311 -14.06 1.81 16.97
N VAL A 312 -14.73 2.38 15.97
CA VAL A 312 -15.16 3.77 16.01
C VAL A 312 -16.54 3.80 16.67
N VAL A 313 -16.63 4.48 17.81
CA VAL A 313 -17.88 4.72 18.53
C VAL A 313 -18.28 6.18 18.33
N ASP A 314 -19.54 6.38 17.96
CA ASP A 314 -20.16 7.70 17.85
C ASP A 314 -20.50 8.27 19.24
#